data_AF-A0A446CHI8-F1
#
_entry.id   AF-A0A446CHI8-F1
#
_cell.length_a   1.000
_cell.length_b   1.000
_cell.length_c   1.000
_cell.angle_alpha   90.00
_cell.angle_beta   90.00
_cell.angle_gamma   90.00
#
_symmetry.space_group_name_H-M   'P 1'
#
loop_
_entity.id
_entity.type
_entity.pdbx_description
1 polymer ?
#
loop_
_entity_poly.entity_id
_entity_poly.type
_entity_poly.pdbx_seq_one_letter_code
_entity_poly.pdbx_strand_id
1 'polypeptide(L)' 'MTATVQCVACLRFTLRESPKYAELGLGRCSGMADRPGTFVSPFYPRQCPEHQPAPAEKTAARIEWLRDLRSEGV' A
#
# COMPACT_ATOMS: atom_id res chain seq x y z
N MET A 1 2.03 -17.89 13.25
CA MET A 1 2.94 -17.61 12.12
C MET A 1 2.57 -16.27 11.52
N THR A 2 3.46 -15.27 11.56
CA THR A 2 3.27 -14.01 10.82
C THR A 2 3.71 -14.24 9.37
N ALA A 3 2.75 -14.44 8.47
CA ALA A 3 3.03 -14.54 7.05
C ALA A 3 3.68 -13.24 6.54
N THR A 4 4.58 -13.36 5.58
CA THR A 4 5.11 -12.21 4.83
C THR A 4 4.00 -11.66 3.94
N VAL A 5 3.72 -10.37 4.05
CA VAL A 5 2.63 -9.69 3.32
C VAL A 5 3.13 -8.43 2.61
N GLN A 6 2.35 -7.94 1.65
CA GLN A 6 2.54 -6.66 0.96
C GLN A 6 1.35 -5.75 1.27
N CYS A 7 1.57 -4.46 1.57
CA CYS A 7 0.43 -3.58 1.94
C CYS A 7 -0.48 -3.29 0.75
N VAL A 8 0.00 -3.39 -0.49
CA VAL A 8 -0.87 -3.25 -1.66
C VAL A 8 -2.06 -4.20 -1.59
N ALA A 9 -1.86 -5.38 -0.97
CA ALA A 9 -2.86 -6.41 -0.73
C ALA A 9 -3.63 -6.27 0.60
N CYS A 10 -3.49 -5.16 1.33
CA CYS A 10 -4.11 -4.97 2.65
C CYS A 10 -5.29 -3.97 2.62
N LEU A 11 -6.39 -4.24 3.31
CA LEU A 11 -7.54 -3.32 3.43
C LEU A 11 -7.19 -2.02 4.14
N ARG A 12 -6.30 -2.08 5.14
CA ARG A 12 -5.83 -0.95 5.95
C ARG A 12 -4.89 0.00 5.23
N PHE A 13 -4.44 -0.38 4.03
CA PHE A 13 -3.54 0.41 3.22
C PHE A 13 -4.30 1.37 2.30
N THR A 14 -3.84 2.62 2.20
CA THR A 14 -4.45 3.61 1.32
C THR A 14 -3.41 4.48 0.64
N LEU A 15 -3.64 4.75 -0.64
CA LEU A 15 -2.87 5.69 -1.46
C LEU A 15 -3.59 7.05 -1.59
N ARG A 16 -4.85 7.13 -1.12
CA ARG A 16 -5.72 8.30 -1.33
C ARG A 16 -5.47 9.43 -0.32
N GLU A 17 -4.95 9.11 0.86
CA GLU A 17 -4.75 10.11 1.93
C GLU A 17 -3.65 11.11 1.63
N SER A 18 -2.71 10.79 0.73
CA SER A 18 -1.60 11.71 0.40
C SER A 18 -1.11 11.49 -1.03
N PRO A 19 -1.78 12.10 -2.03
CA PRO A 19 -1.48 11.89 -3.45
C PRO A 19 -0.01 12.13 -3.83
N LYS A 20 0.63 13.18 -3.30
CA LYS A 20 2.05 13.48 -3.55
C LYS A 20 3.01 12.37 -3.12
N TYR A 21 2.70 11.65 -2.04
CA TYR A 21 3.51 10.51 -1.60
C TYR A 21 3.17 9.24 -2.38
N ALA A 22 1.93 9.14 -2.85
CA ALA A 22 1.51 8.04 -3.69
C ALA A 22 2.16 8.09 -5.09
N GLU A 23 2.42 9.28 -5.63
CA GLU A 23 3.27 9.51 -6.81
C GLU A 23 4.71 8.97 -6.60
N LEU A 24 5.22 9.02 -5.37
CA LEU A 24 6.52 8.43 -5.00
C LEU A 24 6.45 6.92 -4.72
N GLY A 25 5.29 6.29 -4.95
CA GLY A 25 5.06 4.89 -4.66
C GLY A 25 4.99 4.58 -3.17
N LEU A 26 4.49 5.50 -2.34
CA LEU A 26 4.34 5.33 -0.90
C LEU A 26 2.87 5.54 -0.48
N GLY A 27 2.39 4.76 0.49
CA GLY A 27 1.03 4.90 1.02
C GLY A 27 0.96 4.87 2.55
N ARG A 28 -0.25 5.02 3.06
CA ARG A 28 -0.57 5.06 4.50
C ARG A 28 -1.14 3.73 4.97
N CYS A 29 -0.83 3.37 6.21
CA CYS A 29 -1.50 2.29 6.94
C CYS A 29 -2.32 2.90 8.08
N SER A 30 -3.60 2.53 8.21
CA SER A 30 -4.44 3.02 9.31
C SER A 30 -3.95 2.62 10.70
N GLY A 31 -3.16 1.53 10.80
CA GLY A 31 -2.51 1.11 12.05
C GLY A 31 -1.32 1.97 12.48
N MET A 32 -0.94 2.99 11.71
CA MET A 32 0.13 3.95 12.03
C MET A 32 -0.42 5.35 12.33
N ALA A 33 -1.67 5.44 12.78
CA ALA A 33 -2.34 6.72 13.05
C ALA A 33 -1.63 7.55 14.14
N ASP A 34 -0.91 6.90 15.06
CA ASP A 34 -0.06 7.49 16.09
C ASP A 34 1.21 8.15 15.55
N ARG A 35 1.53 7.95 14.25
CA ARG A 35 2.78 8.41 13.62
C ARG A 35 2.49 9.24 12.37
N PRO A 36 1.89 10.44 12.54
CA PRO A 36 1.57 11.31 11.42
C PRO A 36 2.86 11.64 10.64
N GLY A 37 2.91 11.26 9.36
CA GLY A 37 4.09 11.40 8.50
C GLY A 37 4.80 10.09 8.15
N THR A 38 4.36 8.95 8.71
CA THR A 38 4.89 7.65 8.31
C THR A 38 4.20 7.14 7.04
N PHE A 39 5.00 6.81 6.04
CA PHE A 39 4.54 6.19 4.79
C PHE A 39 5.29 4.89 4.53
N VAL A 40 4.64 3.95 3.86
CA VAL A 40 5.18 2.61 3.61
C VAL A 40 5.13 2.26 2.14
N SER A 41 6.15 1.53 1.68
CA SER A 41 6.18 0.94 0.34
C SER A 41 5.02 -0.08 0.19
N PRO A 42 4.20 -0.02 -0.87
CA PRO A 42 3.14 -0.99 -1.13
C PRO A 42 3.65 -2.42 -1.30
N PHE A 43 4.84 -2.59 -1.89
CA PHE A 43 5.37 -3.86 -2.37
C PHE A 43 6.46 -4.48 -1.48
N TYR A 44 7.10 -3.69 -0.61
CA TYR A 44 8.11 -4.22 0.29
C TYR A 44 7.50 -5.32 1.18
N PRO A 45 8.08 -6.54 1.19
CA PRO A 45 7.59 -7.64 2.02
C PRO A 45 7.81 -7.34 3.50
N ARG A 46 6.78 -7.53 4.33
CA ARG A 46 6.87 -7.30 5.78
C ARG A 46 6.05 -8.31 6.56
N GLN A 47 6.44 -8.54 7.80
CA GLN A 47 5.66 -9.30 8.76
C GLN A 47 4.66 -8.34 9.42
N CYS A 48 3.36 -8.61 9.28
CA CYS A 48 2.32 -7.79 9.87
C CYS A 48 1.24 -8.69 10.51
N PRO A 49 1.09 -8.66 11.85
CA PRO A 49 0.09 -9.47 12.53
C PRO A 49 -1.34 -8.98 12.29
N GLU A 50 -1.51 -7.70 11.92
CA GLU A 50 -2.81 -7.07 11.68
C GLU A 50 -3.19 -7.00 10.19
N HIS A 51 -2.51 -7.80 9.35
CA HIS A 51 -2.79 -7.82 7.92
C HIS A 51 -4.23 -8.25 7.66
N GLN A 52 -4.95 -7.45 6.89
CA GLN A 52 -6.31 -7.76 6.45
C GLN A 52 -6.31 -7.87 4.93
N PRO A 53 -6.42 -9.07 4.35
CA PRO A 53 -6.37 -9.23 2.90
C PRO A 53 -7.48 -8.43 2.22
N ALA A 54 -7.10 -7.61 1.25
CA ALA A 54 -8.03 -6.94 0.37
C ALA A 54 -8.54 -7.90 -0.72
N PRO A 55 -9.76 -7.68 -1.25
CA PRO A 55 -10.23 -8.39 -2.44
C PRO A 55 -9.20 -8.30 -3.58
N ALA A 56 -9.12 -9.37 -4.39
CA ALA A 56 -8.17 -9.46 -5.50
C ALA A 56 -8.32 -8.27 -6.47
N GLU A 57 -9.56 -7.91 -6.81
CA GLU A 57 -9.90 -6.77 -7.66
C GLU A 57 -9.34 -5.44 -7.10
N LYS A 58 -9.51 -5.19 -5.80
CA LYS A 58 -8.98 -3.98 -5.13
C LYS A 58 -7.45 -3.96 -5.16
N THR A 59 -6.82 -5.12 -5.01
CA THR A 59 -5.37 -5.26 -5.06
C THR A 59 -4.86 -5.00 -6.47
N ALA A 60 -5.49 -5.59 -7.48
CA ALA A 60 -5.16 -5.38 -8.89
C ALA A 60 -5.30 -3.90 -9.29
N ALA A 61 -6.41 -3.25 -8.94
CA ALA A 61 -6.63 -1.83 -9.25
C ALA A 61 -5.57 -0.91 -8.60
N ARG A 62 -5.10 -1.23 -7.39
CA ARG A 62 -3.99 -0.47 -6.76
C ARG A 62 -2.66 -0.69 -7.48
N ILE A 63 -2.39 -1.91 -7.92
CA ILE A 63 -1.16 -2.25 -8.65
C ILE A 63 -1.14 -1.53 -10.00
N GLU A 64 -2.24 -1.59 -10.75
CA GLU A 64 -2.40 -0.92 -12.03
C GLU A 64 -2.21 0.60 -11.89
N TRP A 65 -2.92 1.22 -10.94
CA TRP A 65 -2.76 2.65 -10.66
C TRP A 65 -1.32 3.06 -10.31
N LEU A 66 -0.61 2.23 -9.55
CA LEU A 66 0.80 2.47 -9.21
C LEU A 66 1.75 2.31 -10.41
N ARG A 67 1.43 1.43 -11.37
CA ARG A 67 2.20 1.30 -12.62
C ARG A 67 2.04 2.53 -13.49
N ASP A 68 0.80 3.02 -13.64
CA ASP A 68 0.49 4.23 -14.41
C ASP A 68 1.26 5.44 -13.87
N LEU A 69 1.29 5.61 -12.54
CA LEU A 69 1.99 6.71 -11.89
C LEU A 69 3.52 6.68 -12.06
N ARG A 70 4.11 5.49 -12.16
CA ARG A 70 5.58 5.32 -12.29
C ARG A 70 6.06 5.44 -13.74
N SER A 71 5.16 5.67 -14.69
CA SER A 71 5.45 5.66 -16.13
C SER A 71 6.12 4.36 -16.61
N GLU A 72 5.92 3.24 -15.91
CA GLU A 72 6.45 1.93 -16.31
C GLU A 72 5.68 1.31 -17.51
N GLY A 73 4.75 2.07 -18.08
CA GLY A 73 3.94 1.70 -19.25
C GLY A 73 4.04 2.70 -20.41
N VAL A 74 5.12 3.49 -20.50
CA VAL A 74 5.43 4.37 -21.64
C VAL A 74 6.72 3.91 -22.32
#